data_AF-A0A3Y2DGB7-F1
#
_entry.id   AF-A0A3Y2DGB7-F1
#
_cell.length_a   1.000
_cell.length_b   1.000
_cell.length_c   1.000
_cell.angle_alpha   90.00
_cell.angle_beta   90.00
_cell.angle_gamma   90.00
#
_symmetry.space_group_name_H-M   'P 1'
#
loop_
_entity.id
_entity.type
_entity.pdbx_description
1 polymer ?
#
loop_
_entity_poly.entity_id
_entity_poly.type
_entity_poly.pdbx_seq_one_letter_code
_entity_poly.pdbx_strand_id
1 'polypeptide(L)'
;AVRAEQRAAEEAAEKGKRWVGGERRGGKGQPPIKLVRDTTVAGYNILNNRSATSTSSVSSSDCQGELCHVWSKPDDAAQWLTRVVGEQTINVAPDNDQSGDTSQQSGAQSGVGLTPLIQEEQDKIQPLIIDMVNRSQPVNDDTLAQASGGELHLTRGVIEALRDDPDAAVLIQRLSGELALSRVMEQTLMARRTLLAGMREPNISGEKEAQAALTQTTAQLDQELSQLKLELDMRQALADNAALTILERQTIRAKTKGQAVGVEDDTDKRVNDLSKPIGGETP
;
A
#
# COMPACT_ATOMS: atom_id res chain seq x y z
N ALA A 1 17.18 -6.07 44.19
CA ALA A 1 16.70 -5.91 42.81
C ALA A 1 17.10 -7.13 41.96
N VAL A 2 18.38 -7.30 41.64
CA VAL A 2 18.89 -8.35 40.72
C VAL A 2 18.38 -9.78 40.99
N ARG A 3 18.40 -10.28 42.24
CA ARG A 3 17.90 -11.64 42.54
C ARG A 3 16.38 -11.81 42.40
N ALA A 4 15.61 -10.74 42.59
CA ALA A 4 14.16 -10.76 42.42
C ALA A 4 13.81 -10.73 40.93
N GLU A 5 14.56 -9.97 40.14
CA GLU A 5 14.46 -9.95 38.66
C GLU A 5 14.85 -11.29 38.05
N GLN A 6 15.92 -11.93 38.52
CA GLN A 6 16.32 -13.27 38.06
C GLN A 6 15.25 -14.33 38.33
N ARG A 7 14.67 -14.36 39.54
CA ARG A 7 13.57 -15.28 39.85
C ARG A 7 12.32 -14.99 39.03
N ALA A 8 12.01 -13.72 38.81
CA ALA A 8 10.89 -13.34 37.95
C ALA A 8 11.11 -13.76 36.49
N ALA A 9 12.35 -13.67 35.99
CA ALA A 9 12.72 -14.13 34.66
C ALA A 9 12.64 -15.66 34.54
N GLU A 10 13.10 -16.42 35.54
CA GLU A 10 12.95 -17.88 35.58
C GLU A 10 11.48 -18.30 35.63
N GLU A 11 10.66 -17.65 36.45
CA GLU A 11 9.21 -17.92 36.49
C GLU A 11 8.51 -17.53 35.18
N ALA A 12 8.92 -16.45 34.53
CA ALA A 12 8.40 -16.05 33.23
C ALA A 12 8.80 -17.06 32.13
N ALA A 13 10.03 -17.56 32.14
CA ALA A 13 10.50 -18.58 31.21
C ALA A 13 9.67 -19.87 31.30
N GLU A 14 9.31 -20.31 32.52
CA GLU A 14 8.47 -21.49 32.69
C GLU A 14 6.99 -21.21 32.40
N LYS A 15 6.41 -20.14 32.96
CA LYS A 15 4.95 -19.91 32.93
C LYS A 15 4.47 -19.06 31.75
N GLY A 16 5.35 -18.37 31.06
CA GLY A 16 5.02 -17.39 30.02
C GLY A 16 4.35 -16.12 30.57
N LYS A 17 4.16 -15.14 29.69
CA LYS A 17 3.42 -13.91 30.01
C LYS A 17 1.92 -14.14 29.80
N ARG A 18 1.09 -13.46 30.60
CA ARG A 18 -0.35 -13.40 30.35
C ARG A 18 -0.57 -12.48 29.14
N TRP A 19 -1.27 -12.98 28.13
CA TRP A 19 -1.44 -12.35 26.84
C TRP A 19 -2.92 -12.23 26.47
N VAL A 20 -3.24 -11.99 25.20
CA VAL A 20 -4.60 -11.78 24.68
C VAL A 20 -5.61 -12.76 25.26
N GLY A 21 -6.74 -12.24 25.78
CA GLY A 21 -7.79 -13.07 26.37
C GLY A 21 -7.42 -13.76 27.68
N GLY A 22 -6.24 -13.46 28.23
CA GLY A 22 -5.70 -14.07 29.44
C GLY A 22 -4.91 -15.36 29.22
N GLU A 23 -4.66 -15.76 27.97
CA GLU A 23 -3.86 -16.94 27.62
C GLU A 23 -2.40 -16.77 28.05
N ARG A 24 -1.69 -17.87 28.30
CA ARG A 24 -0.24 -17.85 28.57
C ARG A 24 0.55 -18.09 27.29
N ARG A 25 1.49 -17.19 26.96
CA ARG A 25 2.34 -17.28 25.77
C ARG A 25 3.80 -16.99 26.06
N GLY A 26 4.66 -17.53 25.21
CA GLY A 26 6.11 -17.36 25.25
C GLY A 26 6.82 -18.15 26.35
N GLY A 27 6.11 -18.91 27.20
CA GLY A 27 6.75 -19.82 28.15
C GLY A 27 7.15 -21.15 27.52
N LYS A 28 7.78 -22.02 28.31
CA LYS A 28 8.18 -23.37 27.89
C LYS A 28 6.98 -24.17 27.35
N GLY A 29 7.09 -24.68 26.12
CA GLY A 29 6.01 -25.44 25.46
C GLY A 29 4.75 -24.63 25.14
N GLN A 30 4.81 -23.30 25.23
CA GLN A 30 3.72 -22.40 24.86
C GLN A 30 4.00 -21.78 23.49
N PRO A 31 2.96 -21.42 22.71
CA PRO A 31 3.17 -20.67 21.49
C PRO A 31 3.82 -19.31 21.81
N PRO A 32 4.70 -18.80 20.93
CA PRO A 32 5.30 -17.50 21.15
C PRO A 32 4.26 -16.39 21.03
N ILE A 33 4.61 -15.22 21.56
CA ILE A 33 3.84 -14.00 21.36
C ILE A 33 4.17 -13.46 19.97
N LYS A 34 3.16 -13.32 19.10
CA LYS A 34 3.31 -12.66 17.81
C LYS A 34 2.73 -11.26 17.94
N LEU A 35 3.60 -10.28 18.17
CA LEU A 35 3.20 -8.97 18.67
C LEU A 35 2.18 -8.28 17.76
N VAL A 36 2.48 -8.18 16.46
CA VAL A 36 1.62 -7.50 15.48
C VAL A 36 0.38 -8.35 15.23
N ARG A 37 0.56 -9.64 14.93
CA ARG A 37 -0.54 -10.55 14.62
C ARG A 37 -1.57 -10.65 15.74
N ASP A 38 -1.13 -10.98 16.96
CA ASP A 38 -2.04 -11.22 18.09
C ASP A 38 -2.78 -9.93 18.48
N THR A 39 -2.09 -8.78 18.44
CA THR A 39 -2.70 -7.47 18.68
C THR A 39 -3.74 -7.14 17.60
N THR A 40 -3.44 -7.45 16.34
CA THR A 40 -4.37 -7.18 15.22
C THR A 40 -5.61 -8.05 15.31
N VAL A 41 -5.46 -9.34 15.63
CA VAL A 41 -6.59 -10.25 15.87
C VAL A 41 -7.45 -9.76 17.03
N ALA A 42 -6.83 -9.39 18.15
CA ALA A 42 -7.53 -8.84 19.30
C ALA A 42 -8.32 -7.58 18.93
N GLY A 43 -7.67 -6.64 18.25
CA GLY A 43 -8.26 -5.38 17.82
C GLY A 43 -9.42 -5.58 16.85
N TYR A 44 -9.28 -6.50 15.89
CA TYR A 44 -10.32 -6.81 14.92
C TYR A 44 -11.58 -7.31 15.63
N ASN A 45 -11.39 -8.23 16.58
CA ASN A 45 -12.49 -8.78 17.35
C ASN A 45 -13.14 -7.75 18.27
N ILE A 46 -12.35 -6.91 18.94
CA ILE A 46 -12.86 -5.81 19.79
C ILE A 46 -13.73 -4.86 18.97
N LEU A 47 -13.27 -4.46 17.77
CA LEU A 47 -14.02 -3.58 16.88
C LEU A 47 -15.32 -4.20 16.36
N ASN A 48 -15.39 -5.53 16.26
CA ASN A 48 -16.59 -6.27 15.88
C ASN A 48 -17.40 -6.76 17.09
N ASN A 49 -17.11 -6.30 18.31
CA ASN A 49 -17.79 -6.71 19.54
C ASN A 49 -17.78 -8.25 19.78
N ARG A 50 -16.64 -8.88 19.49
CA ARG A 50 -16.39 -10.33 19.62
C ARG A 50 -15.34 -10.60 20.70
N SER A 51 -15.22 -11.86 21.10
CA SER A 51 -14.10 -12.31 21.96
C SER A 51 -12.76 -12.01 21.29
N ALA A 52 -11.82 -11.42 22.03
CA ALA A 52 -10.51 -10.99 21.53
C ALA A 52 -9.71 -12.13 20.85
N THR A 53 -9.94 -13.39 21.24
CA THR A 53 -9.24 -14.57 20.71
C THR A 53 -9.97 -15.27 19.56
N SER A 54 -11.11 -14.73 19.10
CA SER A 54 -11.91 -15.37 18.05
C SER A 54 -11.16 -15.41 16.72
N THR A 55 -11.23 -16.56 16.03
CA THR A 55 -10.59 -16.77 14.71
C THR A 55 -11.59 -17.00 13.58
N SER A 56 -12.89 -17.10 13.89
CA SER A 56 -13.92 -17.34 12.88
C SER A 56 -14.13 -16.12 11.98
N SER A 57 -14.61 -16.37 10.77
CA SER A 57 -15.02 -15.33 9.83
C SER A 57 -16.26 -14.58 10.34
N VAL A 58 -16.33 -13.29 10.03
CA VAL A 58 -17.55 -12.48 10.13
C VAL A 58 -18.28 -12.55 8.79
N SER A 59 -19.57 -12.87 8.82
CA SER A 59 -20.40 -12.82 7.61
C SER A 59 -20.73 -11.36 7.27
N SER A 60 -21.03 -11.05 6.02
CA SER A 60 -21.42 -9.68 5.63
C SER A 60 -22.67 -9.19 6.37
N SER A 61 -23.59 -10.08 6.77
CA SER A 61 -24.77 -9.72 7.56
C SER A 61 -24.49 -9.46 9.04
N ASP A 62 -23.42 -10.04 9.57
CA ASP A 62 -23.00 -9.84 10.97
C ASP A 62 -21.95 -8.72 11.10
N CYS A 63 -21.59 -8.09 9.98
CA CYS A 63 -20.62 -7.02 9.90
C CYS A 63 -21.09 -5.79 10.66
N GLN A 64 -20.40 -5.43 11.74
CA GLN A 64 -20.66 -4.18 12.45
C GLN A 64 -19.58 -3.16 12.06
N GLY A 65 -19.80 -2.48 10.93
CA GLY A 65 -18.91 -1.45 10.37
C GLY A 65 -18.04 -1.92 9.19
N GLU A 66 -17.14 -1.07 8.72
CA GLU A 66 -16.41 -1.30 7.46
C GLU A 66 -15.28 -2.35 7.54
N LEU A 67 -14.78 -2.66 8.74
CA LEU A 67 -13.59 -3.50 8.88
C LEU A 67 -13.77 -4.91 8.30
N CYS A 68 -14.97 -5.48 8.44
CA CYS A 68 -15.22 -6.84 7.96
C CYS A 68 -15.53 -6.90 6.45
N HIS A 69 -15.88 -5.76 5.84
CA HIS A 69 -15.97 -5.61 4.39
C HIS A 69 -14.58 -5.61 3.74
N VAL A 70 -13.55 -5.15 4.46
CA VAL A 70 -12.15 -5.24 4.02
C VAL A 70 -11.56 -6.63 4.25
N TRP A 71 -11.75 -7.20 5.45
CA TRP A 71 -11.28 -8.55 5.79
C TRP A 71 -12.36 -9.36 6.49
N SER A 72 -12.78 -10.46 5.87
CA SER A 72 -13.79 -11.35 6.46
C SER A 72 -13.28 -12.09 7.71
N LYS A 73 -11.97 -12.29 7.84
CA LYS A 73 -11.35 -12.98 8.99
C LYS A 73 -10.34 -12.08 9.69
N PRO A 74 -10.23 -12.19 11.03
CA PRO A 74 -9.21 -11.48 11.79
C PRO A 74 -7.77 -11.86 11.36
N ASP A 75 -7.57 -13.11 10.93
CA ASP A 75 -6.25 -13.58 10.50
C ASP A 75 -5.83 -12.93 9.16
N ASP A 76 -6.77 -12.63 8.26
CA ASP A 76 -6.47 -11.96 6.99
C ASP A 76 -5.97 -10.52 7.24
N ALA A 77 -6.62 -9.81 8.17
CA ALA A 77 -6.18 -8.48 8.60
C ALA A 77 -4.79 -8.51 9.25
N ALA A 78 -4.54 -9.53 10.09
CA ALA A 78 -3.27 -9.72 10.76
C ALA A 78 -2.14 -10.06 9.77
N GLN A 79 -2.37 -10.97 8.83
CA GLN A 79 -1.42 -11.31 7.77
C GLN A 79 -1.10 -10.10 6.90
N TRP A 80 -2.13 -9.34 6.51
CA TRP A 80 -1.95 -8.11 5.73
C TRP A 80 -1.06 -7.12 6.47
N LEU A 81 -1.35 -6.83 7.74
CA LEU A 81 -0.57 -5.85 8.50
C LEU A 81 0.86 -6.34 8.76
N THR A 82 1.04 -7.61 9.15
CA THR A 82 2.37 -8.21 9.30
C THR A 82 3.19 -8.12 8.01
N ARG A 83 2.57 -8.22 6.83
CA ARG A 83 3.28 -8.04 5.57
C ARG A 83 3.81 -6.62 5.41
N VAL A 84 3.03 -5.61 5.82
CA VAL A 84 3.41 -4.20 5.70
C VAL A 84 4.52 -3.83 6.69
N VAL A 85 4.29 -4.06 7.98
CA VAL A 85 5.17 -3.56 9.06
C VAL A 85 6.17 -4.57 9.59
N GLY A 86 5.99 -5.85 9.26
CA GLY A 86 6.77 -6.96 9.81
C GLY A 86 6.13 -7.59 11.04
N GLU A 87 6.87 -8.49 11.69
CA GLU A 87 6.46 -9.17 12.91
C GLU A 87 7.62 -9.26 13.90
N GLN A 88 7.30 -9.19 15.18
CA GLN A 88 8.19 -9.56 16.27
C GLN A 88 7.60 -10.74 17.01
N THR A 89 8.34 -11.84 17.01
CA THR A 89 7.99 -13.07 17.73
C THR A 89 8.81 -13.09 19.02
N ILE A 90 8.13 -13.10 20.17
CA ILE A 90 8.75 -13.03 21.49
C ILE A 90 8.54 -14.36 22.21
N ASN A 91 9.65 -14.98 22.60
CA ASN A 91 9.69 -16.08 23.55
C ASN A 91 10.44 -15.63 24.81
N VAL A 92 9.95 -16.04 25.99
CA VAL A 92 10.58 -15.74 27.28
C VAL A 92 11.33 -16.95 27.86
N ALA A 93 11.16 -18.14 27.28
CA ALA A 93 11.89 -19.34 27.68
C ALA A 93 13.15 -19.54 26.82
N PRO A 94 14.36 -19.51 27.40
CA PRO A 94 15.61 -19.70 26.66
C PRO A 94 15.69 -21.04 25.94
N ASP A 95 15.10 -22.09 26.54
CA ASP A 95 15.06 -23.45 25.97
C ASP A 95 14.31 -23.50 24.64
N ASN A 96 13.30 -22.64 24.44
CA ASN A 96 12.50 -22.64 23.22
C ASN A 96 13.33 -22.19 22.01
N ASP A 97 14.30 -21.28 22.21
CA ASP A 97 15.22 -20.83 21.17
C ASP A 97 16.27 -21.91 20.81
N GLN A 98 16.51 -22.86 21.72
CA GLN A 98 17.45 -23.96 21.55
C GLN A 98 16.79 -25.26 21.04
N SER A 99 15.44 -25.31 21.01
CA SER A 99 14.68 -26.55 20.79
C SER A 99 14.70 -27.07 19.35
N GLY A 100 15.34 -26.38 18.40
CA GLY A 100 15.36 -26.75 16.97
C GLY A 100 14.00 -26.63 16.27
N ASP A 101 12.92 -26.38 17.01
CA ASP A 101 11.59 -26.09 16.50
C ASP A 101 11.45 -24.59 16.21
N THR A 102 11.56 -24.23 14.94
CA THR A 102 11.47 -22.85 14.46
C THR A 102 10.13 -22.18 14.76
N SER A 103 9.08 -22.95 15.09
CA SER A 103 7.76 -22.40 15.43
C SER A 103 7.69 -21.80 16.84
N GLN A 104 8.68 -22.10 17.70
CA GLN A 104 8.75 -21.62 19.08
C GLN A 104 9.87 -20.60 19.30
N GLN A 105 10.69 -20.31 18.30
CA GLN A 105 11.82 -19.39 18.47
C GLN A 105 11.38 -17.92 18.47
N SER A 106 12.10 -17.12 19.25
CA SER A 106 12.11 -15.67 19.11
C SER A 106 12.64 -15.28 17.74
N GLY A 107 12.08 -14.22 17.16
CA GLY A 107 12.48 -13.82 15.81
C GLY A 107 11.85 -12.51 15.37
N ALA A 108 12.32 -12.01 14.24
CA ALA A 108 11.76 -10.86 13.57
C ALA A 108 11.54 -11.17 12.09
N GLN A 109 10.39 -10.77 11.57
CA GLN A 109 10.08 -10.82 10.15
C GLN A 109 10.06 -9.39 9.61
N SER A 110 10.77 -9.14 8.51
CA SER A 110 10.76 -7.83 7.86
C SER A 110 9.43 -7.57 7.16
N GLY A 111 8.92 -6.34 7.30
CA GLY A 111 7.83 -5.83 6.48
C GLY A 111 8.32 -5.37 5.10
N VAL A 112 7.41 -5.36 4.12
CA VAL A 112 7.70 -4.95 2.74
C VAL A 112 7.25 -3.51 2.42
N GLY A 113 6.60 -2.82 3.37
CA GLY A 113 6.01 -1.48 3.18
C GLY A 113 4.71 -1.53 2.36
N LEU A 114 4.15 -0.35 2.02
CA LEU A 114 2.87 -0.27 1.31
C LEU A 114 2.98 -0.36 -0.22
N THR A 115 4.10 0.09 -0.80
CA THR A 115 4.27 0.16 -2.27
C THR A 115 4.07 -1.19 -2.99
N PRO A 116 4.62 -2.32 -2.51
CA PRO A 116 4.39 -3.61 -3.17
C PRO A 116 2.93 -4.04 -3.14
N LEU A 117 2.19 -3.70 -2.08
CA LEU A 117 0.76 -4.01 -1.97
C LEU A 117 -0.06 -3.20 -2.99
N ILE A 118 0.32 -1.94 -3.23
CA ILE A 118 -0.33 -1.08 -4.24
C ILE A 118 -0.14 -1.69 -5.63
N GLN A 119 1.08 -2.13 -5.96
CA GLN A 119 1.34 -2.76 -7.26
C GLN A 119 0.52 -4.04 -7.42
N GLU A 120 0.45 -4.90 -6.40
CA GLU A 120 -0.35 -6.13 -6.47
C GLU A 120 -1.85 -5.86 -6.63
N GLU A 121 -2.39 -4.83 -5.96
CA GLU A 121 -3.79 -4.44 -6.17
C GLU A 121 -4.01 -3.86 -7.58
N GLN A 122 -3.05 -3.13 -8.12
CA GLN A 122 -3.10 -2.64 -9.50
C GLN A 122 -3.12 -3.81 -10.50
N ASP A 123 -2.26 -4.81 -10.30
CA ASP A 123 -2.15 -6.00 -11.15
C ASP A 123 -3.44 -6.85 -11.10
N LYS A 124 -4.22 -6.77 -10.01
CA LYS A 124 -5.55 -7.39 -9.90
C LYS A 124 -6.65 -6.56 -10.57
N ILE A 125 -6.64 -5.24 -10.39
CA ILE A 125 -7.71 -4.34 -10.86
C ILE A 125 -7.62 -4.13 -12.38
N GLN A 126 -6.42 -3.93 -12.92
CA GLN A 126 -6.20 -3.62 -14.32
C GLN A 126 -6.85 -4.62 -15.29
N PRO A 127 -6.66 -5.95 -15.17
CA PRO A 127 -7.28 -6.90 -16.08
C PRO A 127 -8.82 -6.87 -16.01
N LEU A 128 -9.42 -6.59 -14.85
CA LEU A 128 -10.88 -6.46 -14.72
C LEU A 128 -11.43 -5.30 -15.54
N ILE A 129 -10.75 -4.16 -15.51
CA ILE A 129 -11.12 -2.98 -16.32
C ILE A 129 -10.95 -3.30 -17.81
N ILE A 130 -9.84 -3.94 -18.20
CA ILE A 130 -9.59 -4.36 -19.60
C ILE A 130 -10.71 -5.28 -20.09
N ASP A 131 -11.07 -6.29 -19.30
CA ASP A 131 -12.11 -7.25 -19.65
C ASP A 131 -13.49 -6.59 -19.80
N MET A 132 -13.82 -5.64 -18.91
CA MET A 132 -15.05 -4.86 -19.01
C MET A 132 -15.05 -3.95 -20.25
N VAL A 133 -13.95 -3.26 -20.54
CA VAL A 133 -13.82 -2.43 -21.75
C VAL A 133 -13.97 -3.27 -23.01
N ASN A 134 -13.28 -4.42 -23.09
CA ASN A 134 -13.32 -5.34 -24.23
C ASN A 134 -14.61 -6.15 -24.36
N ARG A 135 -15.57 -5.98 -23.43
CA ARG A 135 -16.83 -6.75 -23.35
C ARG A 135 -16.62 -8.25 -23.11
N SER A 136 -15.45 -8.66 -22.62
CA SER A 136 -15.18 -10.02 -22.15
C SER A 136 -15.89 -10.31 -20.83
N GLN A 137 -16.15 -9.28 -20.02
CA GLN A 137 -16.98 -9.34 -18.81
C GLN A 137 -18.15 -8.34 -18.88
N PRO A 138 -19.31 -8.67 -18.28
CA PRO A 138 -20.42 -7.73 -18.17
C PRO A 138 -20.08 -6.57 -17.24
N VAL A 139 -20.64 -5.39 -17.50
CA VAL A 139 -20.51 -4.21 -16.63
C VAL A 139 -21.71 -4.16 -15.69
N ASN A 140 -21.58 -4.79 -14.53
CA ASN A 140 -22.61 -4.87 -13.49
C ASN A 140 -22.02 -4.50 -12.13
N ASP A 141 -22.85 -4.45 -11.09
CA ASP A 141 -22.44 -3.97 -9.77
C ASP A 141 -21.31 -4.84 -9.18
N ASP A 142 -21.32 -6.16 -9.42
CA ASP A 142 -20.30 -7.09 -8.92
C ASP A 142 -18.94 -6.88 -9.58
N THR A 143 -18.89 -6.73 -10.91
CA THR A 143 -17.62 -6.53 -11.64
C THR A 143 -17.06 -5.13 -11.41
N LEU A 144 -17.93 -4.12 -11.28
CA LEU A 144 -17.53 -2.76 -10.92
C LEU A 144 -16.98 -2.70 -9.50
N ALA A 145 -17.63 -3.36 -8.53
CA ALA A 145 -17.16 -3.41 -7.15
C ALA A 145 -15.78 -4.08 -7.04
N GLN A 146 -15.56 -5.19 -7.75
CA GLN A 146 -14.27 -5.89 -7.76
C GLN A 146 -13.11 -5.03 -8.31
N ALA A 147 -13.38 -4.14 -9.27
CA ALA A 147 -12.39 -3.23 -9.83
C ALA A 147 -12.28 -1.90 -9.05
N SER A 148 -13.18 -1.61 -8.11
CA SER A 148 -13.24 -0.33 -7.39
C SER A 148 -12.17 -0.18 -6.29
N GLY A 149 -11.74 1.05 -6.02
CA GLY A 149 -10.67 1.36 -5.08
C GLY A 149 -11.16 1.87 -3.74
N GLY A 150 -11.78 1.02 -2.92
CA GLY A 150 -12.37 1.48 -1.66
C GLY A 150 -13.51 2.48 -1.91
N GLU A 151 -13.41 3.67 -1.33
CA GLU A 151 -14.30 4.82 -1.58
C GLU A 151 -14.34 5.30 -3.05
N LEU A 152 -13.31 4.99 -3.86
CA LEU A 152 -13.32 5.30 -5.29
C LEU A 152 -14.06 4.23 -6.07
N HIS A 153 -15.35 4.47 -6.30
CA HIS A 153 -16.22 3.57 -7.06
C HIS A 153 -16.04 3.73 -8.57
N LEU A 154 -15.72 2.62 -9.23
CA LEU A 154 -15.74 2.54 -10.69
C LEU A 154 -17.20 2.51 -11.17
N THR A 155 -17.51 3.32 -12.18
CA THR A 155 -18.89 3.41 -12.71
C THR A 155 -18.96 2.90 -14.13
N ARG A 156 -20.17 2.50 -14.55
CA ARG A 156 -20.44 2.11 -15.94
C ARG A 156 -20.05 3.20 -16.94
N GLY A 157 -20.34 4.46 -16.63
CA GLY A 157 -20.00 5.60 -17.50
C GLY A 157 -18.50 5.73 -17.75
N VAL A 158 -17.66 5.44 -16.75
CA VAL A 158 -16.20 5.43 -16.92
C VAL A 158 -15.76 4.31 -17.85
N ILE A 159 -16.32 3.10 -17.71
CA ILE A 159 -16.02 1.99 -18.63
C ILE A 159 -16.46 2.32 -20.06
N GLU A 160 -17.64 2.91 -20.24
CA GLU A 160 -18.14 3.32 -21.54
C GLU A 160 -17.27 4.40 -22.17
N ALA A 161 -16.85 5.42 -21.40
CA ALA A 161 -15.92 6.43 -21.87
C ALA A 161 -14.56 5.83 -22.30
N LEU A 162 -14.02 4.88 -21.52
CA LEU A 162 -12.78 4.20 -21.86
C LEU A 162 -12.89 3.34 -23.12
N ARG A 163 -14.09 2.85 -23.49
CA ARG A 163 -14.27 2.09 -24.75
C ARG A 163 -14.14 2.95 -25.99
N ASP A 164 -14.58 4.20 -25.89
CA ASP A 164 -14.62 5.14 -27.01
C ASP A 164 -13.35 6.00 -27.09
N ASP A 165 -12.42 5.86 -26.13
CA ASP A 165 -11.20 6.66 -26.04
C ASP A 165 -10.02 5.99 -26.80
N PRO A 166 -9.34 6.70 -27.72
CA PRO A 166 -8.20 6.16 -28.45
C PRO A 166 -6.96 5.87 -27.56
N ASP A 167 -6.84 6.52 -26.41
CA ASP A 167 -5.75 6.37 -25.45
C ASP A 167 -6.14 5.46 -24.26
N ALA A 168 -7.22 4.68 -24.40
CA ALA A 168 -7.79 3.82 -23.36
C ALA A 168 -6.75 2.98 -22.61
N ALA A 169 -5.76 2.40 -23.31
CA ALA A 169 -4.74 1.58 -22.67
C ALA A 169 -3.95 2.33 -21.57
N VAL A 170 -3.56 3.58 -21.85
CA VAL A 170 -2.82 4.42 -20.89
C VAL A 170 -3.74 4.89 -19.76
N LEU A 171 -4.98 5.25 -20.10
CA LEU A 171 -5.97 5.68 -19.11
C LEU A 171 -6.35 4.55 -18.15
N ILE A 172 -6.55 3.33 -18.65
CA ILE A 172 -6.81 2.14 -17.84
C ILE A 172 -5.64 1.89 -16.88
N GLN A 173 -4.40 1.97 -17.35
CA GLN A 173 -3.23 1.77 -16.49
C GLN A 173 -3.17 2.81 -15.35
N ARG A 174 -3.43 4.09 -15.65
CA ARG A 174 -3.47 5.17 -14.65
C ARG A 174 -4.61 4.98 -13.65
N LEU A 175 -5.82 4.78 -14.15
CA LEU A 175 -7.02 4.55 -13.35
C LEU A 175 -6.84 3.35 -12.41
N SER A 176 -6.27 2.25 -12.90
CA SER A 176 -6.01 1.06 -12.09
C SER A 176 -5.03 1.36 -10.95
N GLY A 177 -4.00 2.18 -11.21
CA GLY A 177 -3.06 2.61 -10.17
C GLY A 177 -3.70 3.53 -9.12
N GLU A 178 -4.60 4.42 -9.52
CA GLU A 178 -5.36 5.28 -8.60
C GLU A 178 -6.33 4.48 -7.72
N LEU A 179 -7.06 3.54 -8.32
CA LEU A 179 -7.98 2.65 -7.60
C LEU A 179 -7.21 1.74 -6.63
N ALA A 180 -6.08 1.18 -7.05
CA ALA A 180 -5.23 0.36 -6.21
C ALA A 180 -4.65 1.14 -5.01
N LEU A 181 -4.13 2.34 -5.25
CA LEU A 181 -3.64 3.23 -4.20
C LEU A 181 -4.75 3.51 -3.17
N SER A 182 -5.94 3.90 -3.65
CA SER A 182 -7.10 4.19 -2.79
C SER A 182 -7.49 3.00 -1.92
N ARG A 183 -7.58 1.79 -2.52
CA ARG A 183 -7.88 0.55 -1.79
C ARG A 183 -6.85 0.25 -0.70
N VAL A 184 -5.55 0.37 -1.01
CA VAL A 184 -4.48 0.12 -0.02
C VAL A 184 -4.46 1.19 1.07
N MET A 185 -4.71 2.45 0.75
CA MET A 185 -4.83 3.51 1.77
C MET A 185 -5.96 3.22 2.73
N GLU A 186 -7.13 2.81 2.24
CA GLU A 186 -8.26 2.44 3.09
C GLU A 186 -7.94 1.24 3.98
N GLN A 187 -7.37 0.17 3.40
CA GLN A 187 -6.85 -0.98 4.15
C GLN A 187 -5.88 -0.54 5.26
N THR A 188 -4.94 0.36 4.94
CA THR A 188 -3.96 0.86 5.90
C THR A 188 -4.61 1.60 7.06
N LEU A 189 -5.58 2.48 6.78
CA LEU A 189 -6.32 3.21 7.81
C LEU A 189 -7.13 2.25 8.70
N MET A 190 -7.72 1.21 8.12
CA MET A 190 -8.45 0.17 8.87
C MET A 190 -7.50 -0.68 9.71
N ALA A 191 -6.35 -1.10 9.18
CA ALA A 191 -5.34 -1.83 9.91
C ALA A 191 -4.80 -1.02 11.09
N ARG A 192 -4.56 0.29 10.90
CA ARG A 192 -4.16 1.20 11.97
C ARG A 192 -5.19 1.28 13.09
N ARG A 193 -6.47 1.48 12.75
CA ARG A 193 -7.58 1.51 13.73
C ARG A 193 -7.65 0.18 14.50
N THR A 194 -7.48 -0.93 13.79
CA THR A 194 -7.47 -2.28 14.34
C THR A 194 -6.32 -2.47 15.33
N LEU A 195 -5.10 -2.12 14.96
CA LEU A 195 -3.94 -2.24 15.83
C LEU A 195 -4.11 -1.40 17.11
N LEU A 196 -4.59 -0.16 16.99
CA LEU A 196 -4.88 0.71 18.13
C LEU A 196 -5.99 0.15 19.04
N ALA A 197 -7.00 -0.54 18.49
CA ALA A 197 -8.00 -1.21 19.30
C ALA A 197 -7.40 -2.40 20.06
N GLY A 198 -6.54 -3.19 19.41
CA GLY A 198 -5.84 -4.30 20.03
C GLY A 198 -4.90 -3.88 21.15
N MET A 199 -4.22 -2.74 21.00
CA MET A 199 -3.40 -2.14 22.06
C MET A 199 -4.19 -1.84 23.34
N ARG A 200 -5.52 -1.70 23.26
CA ARG A 200 -6.41 -1.46 24.41
C ARG A 200 -6.95 -2.74 25.04
N GLU A 201 -6.62 -3.92 24.48
CA GLU A 201 -6.94 -5.19 25.13
C GLU A 201 -6.26 -5.24 26.52
N PRO A 202 -6.94 -5.64 27.59
CA PRO A 202 -6.42 -5.48 28.96
C PRO A 202 -5.04 -6.10 29.21
N ASN A 203 -4.73 -7.25 28.61
CA ASN A 203 -3.45 -7.93 28.79
C ASN A 203 -2.34 -7.29 27.94
N ILE A 204 -2.65 -6.84 26.72
CA ILE A 204 -1.69 -6.09 25.90
C ILE A 204 -1.42 -4.69 26.49
N SER A 205 -2.46 -4.01 26.99
CA SER A 205 -2.34 -2.68 27.62
C SER A 205 -1.52 -2.69 28.90
N GLY A 206 -1.55 -3.81 29.63
CA GLY A 206 -0.75 -4.02 30.84
C GLY A 206 0.73 -4.29 30.58
N GLU A 207 1.11 -4.64 29.35
CA GLU A 207 2.47 -5.05 29.01
C GLU A 207 3.27 -3.89 28.38
N LYS A 208 4.12 -3.26 29.19
CA LYS A 208 4.85 -2.03 28.80
C LYS A 208 5.76 -2.22 27.58
N GLU A 209 6.46 -3.34 27.50
CA GLU A 209 7.36 -3.66 26.39
C GLU A 209 6.59 -3.80 25.08
N ALA A 210 5.44 -4.49 25.12
CA ALA A 210 4.55 -4.63 23.98
C ALA A 210 4.00 -3.26 23.53
N GLN A 211 3.56 -2.42 24.47
CA GLN A 211 3.05 -1.07 24.16
C GLN A 211 4.12 -0.21 23.48
N ALA A 212 5.36 -0.25 23.95
CA ALA A 212 6.45 0.52 23.35
C ALA A 212 6.74 0.07 21.92
N ALA A 213 6.86 -1.25 21.69
CA ALA A 213 7.09 -1.81 20.37
C ALA A 213 5.91 -1.55 19.41
N LEU A 214 4.66 -1.74 19.86
CA LEU A 214 3.46 -1.45 19.07
C LEU A 214 3.33 0.04 18.73
N THR A 215 3.72 0.94 19.65
CA THR A 215 3.74 2.38 19.37
C THR A 215 4.73 2.70 18.26
N GLN A 216 5.93 2.10 18.28
CA GLN A 216 6.90 2.23 17.19
C GLN A 216 6.34 1.70 15.87
N THR A 217 5.67 0.54 15.89
CA THR A 217 5.00 -0.03 14.70
C THR A 217 3.93 0.92 14.15
N THR A 218 3.09 1.51 15.01
CA THR A 218 2.07 2.48 14.55
C THR A 218 2.69 3.74 13.97
N ALA A 219 3.80 4.23 14.52
CA ALA A 219 4.51 5.40 14.00
C ALA A 219 5.14 5.12 12.63
N GLN A 220 5.67 3.91 12.42
CA GLN A 220 6.17 3.49 11.10
C GLN A 220 5.04 3.44 10.06
N LEU A 221 3.87 2.92 10.43
CA LEU A 221 2.70 2.91 9.54
C LEU A 221 2.23 4.32 9.18
N ASP A 222 2.26 5.26 10.14
CA ASP A 222 1.93 6.67 9.91
C ASP A 222 2.94 7.37 8.99
N GLN A 223 4.21 6.98 9.06
CA GLN A 223 5.24 7.46 8.15
C GLN A 223 5.01 6.96 6.72
N GLU A 224 4.69 5.67 6.54
CA GLU A 224 4.35 5.09 5.23
C GLU A 224 3.15 5.81 4.60
N LEU A 225 2.08 6.06 5.37
CA LEU A 225 0.92 6.83 4.91
C LEU A 225 1.30 8.25 4.46
N SER A 226 2.18 8.91 5.21
CA SER A 226 2.65 10.26 4.87
C SER A 226 3.49 10.27 3.59
N GLN A 227 4.30 9.22 3.37
CA GLN A 227 5.08 9.04 2.15
C GLN A 227 4.18 8.80 0.93
N LEU A 228 3.14 7.96 1.05
CA LEU A 228 2.18 7.75 -0.02
C LEU A 228 1.44 9.04 -0.39
N LYS A 229 1.04 9.83 0.61
CA LYS A 229 0.41 11.13 0.37
C LYS A 229 1.35 12.06 -0.42
N LEU A 230 2.61 12.14 -0.01
CA LEU A 230 3.61 12.96 -0.71
C LEU A 230 3.78 12.50 -2.16
N GLU A 231 3.86 11.19 -2.39
CA GLU A 231 3.99 10.63 -3.73
C GLU A 231 2.78 10.98 -4.61
N LEU A 232 1.56 10.87 -4.08
CA LEU A 232 0.34 11.23 -4.80
C LEU A 232 0.30 12.72 -5.15
N ASP A 233 0.58 13.58 -4.17
CA ASP A 233 0.61 15.04 -4.35
C ASP A 233 1.65 15.42 -5.44
N MET A 234 2.80 14.73 -5.46
CA MET A 234 3.83 14.92 -6.49
C MET A 234 3.39 14.41 -7.87
N ARG A 235 2.76 13.23 -7.96
CA ARG A 235 2.26 12.68 -9.22
C ARG A 235 1.23 13.59 -9.86
N GLN A 236 0.30 14.14 -9.07
CA GLN A 236 -0.70 15.10 -9.55
C GLN A 236 -0.02 16.37 -10.09
N ALA A 237 0.90 16.96 -9.32
CA ALA A 237 1.63 18.15 -9.75
C ALA A 237 2.44 17.94 -11.04
N LEU A 238 3.05 16.76 -11.23
CA LEU A 238 3.78 16.42 -12.45
C LEU A 238 2.87 16.20 -13.65
N ALA A 239 1.72 15.54 -13.45
CA ALA A 239 0.74 15.28 -14.51
C ALA A 239 0.18 16.59 -15.10
N ASP A 240 -0.20 17.54 -14.24
CA ASP A 240 -0.74 18.84 -14.65
C ASP A 240 0.29 19.62 -15.49
N ASN A 241 1.56 19.62 -15.08
CA ASN A 241 2.63 20.33 -15.79
C ASN A 241 3.02 19.68 -17.12
N ALA A 242 3.07 18.34 -17.18
CA ALA A 242 3.48 17.61 -18.38
C ALA A 242 2.44 17.74 -19.50
N ALA A 243 1.15 17.60 -19.19
CA ALA A 243 0.07 17.74 -20.15
C ALA A 243 0.01 19.14 -20.75
N LEU A 244 0.08 20.17 -19.90
CA LEU A 244 0.13 21.58 -20.34
C LEU A 244 1.33 21.84 -21.26
N THR A 245 2.53 21.39 -20.87
CA THR A 245 3.76 21.57 -21.69
C THR A 245 3.65 20.89 -23.05
N ILE A 246 3.07 19.69 -23.12
CA ILE A 246 2.88 18.96 -24.40
C ILE A 246 1.87 19.67 -25.29
N LEU A 247 0.75 20.12 -24.74
CA LEU A 247 -0.28 20.88 -25.45
C LEU A 247 0.26 22.23 -25.94
N GLU A 248 1.00 22.97 -25.11
CA GLU A 248 1.70 24.19 -25.52
C GLU A 248 2.66 23.93 -26.69
N ARG A 249 3.48 22.87 -26.60
CA ARG A 249 4.38 22.49 -27.71
C ARG A 249 3.60 22.06 -28.96
N GLN A 250 2.45 21.42 -28.83
CA GLN A 250 1.61 21.06 -29.96
C GLN A 250 0.98 22.30 -30.60
N THR A 251 0.47 23.24 -29.81
CA THR A 251 -0.08 24.51 -30.33
C THR A 251 1.00 25.36 -30.99
N ILE A 252 2.21 25.42 -30.43
CA ILE A 252 3.37 26.07 -31.07
C ILE A 252 3.68 25.38 -32.40
N ARG A 253 3.77 24.05 -32.44
CA ARG A 253 4.00 23.28 -33.67
C ARG A 253 2.88 23.43 -34.70
N ALA A 254 1.63 23.58 -34.26
CA ALA A 254 0.49 23.82 -35.13
C ALA A 254 0.52 25.26 -35.69
N LYS A 255 0.94 26.25 -34.89
CA LYS A 255 1.15 27.64 -35.32
C LYS A 255 2.33 27.78 -36.27
N THR A 256 3.38 26.96 -36.11
CA THR A 256 4.57 26.98 -36.99
C THR A 256 4.46 26.02 -38.17
N LYS A 257 3.50 25.08 -38.18
CA LYS A 257 3.17 24.26 -39.36
C LYS A 257 2.55 25.16 -40.44
N GLY A 258 3.34 25.47 -41.46
CA GLY A 258 2.89 26.24 -42.63
C GLY A 258 3.44 27.67 -42.70
N GLN A 259 4.11 28.16 -41.66
CA GLN A 259 5.03 29.28 -41.84
C GLN A 259 6.29 28.74 -42.49
N ALA A 260 6.44 28.95 -43.80
CA ALA A 260 7.77 28.97 -44.38
C ALA A 260 8.59 29.91 -43.50
N VAL A 261 9.62 29.38 -42.84
CA VAL A 261 10.67 30.24 -42.28
C VAL A 261 11.17 30.97 -43.51
N GLY A 262 10.74 32.22 -43.67
CA GLY A 262 11.30 33.08 -44.70
C GLY A 262 12.77 33.11 -44.41
N VAL A 263 13.55 32.40 -45.21
CA VAL A 263 14.96 32.72 -45.33
C VAL A 263 14.91 34.15 -45.85
N GLU A 264 15.09 35.13 -44.96
CA GLU A 264 15.34 36.49 -45.39
C GLU A 264 16.50 36.39 -46.37
N ASP A 265 16.27 36.79 -47.61
CA ASP A 265 17.29 36.82 -48.64
C ASP A 265 18.34 37.83 -48.17
N ASP A 266 19.38 37.31 -47.54
CA ASP A 266 20.47 38.07 -46.96
C ASP A 266 21.22 38.78 -48.10
N THR A 267 20.86 40.04 -48.31
CA THR A 267 21.44 40.90 -49.34
C THR A 267 22.95 41.03 -49.15
N ASP A 268 23.46 40.93 -47.92
CA ASP A 268 24.88 41.04 -47.62
C ASP A 268 25.62 39.78 -48.07
N LYS A 269 25.04 38.58 -47.90
CA LYS A 269 25.57 37.35 -48.51
C LYS A 269 25.68 37.45 -50.02
N ARG A 270 24.63 37.95 -50.67
CA ARG A 270 24.60 38.12 -52.14
C ARG A 270 25.66 39.10 -52.63
N VAL A 271 25.84 40.22 -51.94
CA VAL A 271 26.89 41.21 -52.28
C VAL A 271 28.28 40.66 -52.00
N ASN A 272 28.45 39.86 -50.96
CA ASN A 272 29.72 39.25 -50.60
C ASN A 272 30.13 38.11 -51.56
N ASP A 273 29.18 37.41 -52.17
CA ASP A 273 29.46 36.42 -53.22
C ASP A 273 29.74 37.08 -54.59
N LEU A 274 29.24 38.30 -54.83
CA LEU A 274 29.58 39.11 -56.01
C LEU A 274 30.98 39.76 -55.92
N SER A 275 31.49 39.99 -54.71
CA SER A 275 32.79 40.61 -54.46
C SER A 275 33.94 39.61 -54.34
N LYS A 276 33.67 38.30 -54.40
CA LYS A 276 34.73 37.30 -54.57
C LYS A 276 35.28 37.37 -56.00
N PRO A 277 36.59 37.61 -56.20
CA PRO A 277 37.17 37.54 -57.52
C PRO A 277 37.08 36.09 -58.02
N ILE A 278 36.65 35.91 -59.28
CA ILE A 278 36.73 34.62 -59.97
C ILE A 278 38.22 34.30 -60.14
N GLY A 279 38.77 33.60 -59.16
CA GLY A 279 40.16 33.16 -59.12
C GLY A 279 40.37 32.03 -60.12
N GLY A 280 40.79 32.40 -61.32
CA GLY A 280 41.78 31.70 -62.13
C GLY A 280 41.52 30.24 -62.47
N GLU A 281 40.83 30.00 -63.58
CA GLU A 281 41.27 28.96 -64.51
C GLU A 281 42.49 29.49 -65.28
N THR A 282 43.61 28.79 -65.21
CA THR A 282 44.55 28.75 -66.34
C THR A 282 45.35 27.43 -66.28
N PRO A 283 45.64 26.82 -67.43
CA PRO A 283 46.07 25.43 -67.59
C PRO A 283 47.54 25.18 -67.29
#